data_AF-A0A3D1HYQ1-F1
#
_entry.id   AF-A0A3D1HYQ1-F1
#
_cell.length_a   1.000
_cell.length_b   1.000
_cell.length_c   1.000
_cell.angle_alpha   90.00
_cell.angle_beta   90.00
_cell.angle_gamma   90.00
#
_symmetry.space_group_name_H-M   'P 1'
#
loop_
_entity.id
_entity.type
_entity.pdbx_description
1 polymer ?
#
loop_
_entity_poly.entity_id
_entity_poly.type
_entity_poly.pdbx_seq_one_letter_code
_entity_poly.pdbx_strand_id
1 'polypeptide(L)'
;MFEQSISVDRMEQAVSLFGSFDENIKMIEKEFDVGVVSRGSEIKVTGEAENVSKGVRAINGLLMLINRGEALSDQNVRYVISLVNEGNEDQLPQMTADCICITSKGRPVKPKTL
;
A
#
# COMPACT_ATOMS: atom_id res chain seq x y z
N MET A 1 13.30 -12.55 -13.71
CA MET A 1 11.95 -11.97 -13.72
C MET A 1 11.09 -12.78 -12.77
N PHE A 2 10.71 -12.17 -11.65
CA PHE A 2 9.84 -12.76 -10.64
C PHE A 2 8.41 -12.26 -10.89
N GLU A 3 7.41 -13.07 -10.58
CA GLU A 3 6.01 -12.68 -10.63
C GLU A 3 5.27 -13.15 -9.40
N GLN A 4 4.34 -12.33 -8.92
CA GLN A 4 3.48 -12.66 -7.79
C GLN A 4 2.06 -12.19 -8.08
N SER A 5 1.09 -13.08 -7.89
CA SER A 5 -0.34 -12.79 -8.04
C SER A 5 -1.02 -12.65 -6.69
N ILE A 6 -1.93 -11.68 -6.61
CA ILE A 6 -2.73 -11.34 -5.45
C ILE A 6 -4.20 -11.44 -5.88
N SER A 7 -4.95 -12.31 -5.23
CA SER A 7 -6.40 -12.40 -5.45
C SER A 7 -7.13 -11.37 -4.60
N VAL A 8 -8.03 -10.63 -5.22
CA VAL A 8 -8.90 -9.63 -4.58
C VAL A 8 -10.33 -10.16 -4.57
N ASP A 9 -10.90 -10.35 -3.38
CA ASP A 9 -12.24 -10.91 -3.22
C ASP A 9 -13.35 -10.01 -3.78
N ARG A 10 -13.17 -8.68 -3.77
CA ARG A 10 -14.17 -7.71 -4.21
C ARG A 10 -13.65 -6.81 -5.32
N MET A 11 -14.37 -6.73 -6.44
CA MET A 11 -14.01 -5.81 -7.53
C MET A 11 -13.98 -4.35 -7.10
N GLU A 12 -14.81 -3.95 -6.14
CA GLU A 12 -14.79 -2.61 -5.55
C GLU A 12 -13.42 -2.27 -4.94
N GLN A 13 -12.76 -3.27 -4.32
CA GLN A 13 -11.43 -3.09 -3.76
C GLN A 13 -10.38 -2.93 -4.83
N ALA A 14 -10.47 -3.70 -5.92
CA ALA A 14 -9.61 -3.50 -7.06
C ALA A 14 -9.78 -2.08 -7.61
N VAL A 15 -11.00 -1.63 -7.87
CA VAL A 15 -11.28 -0.28 -8.38
C VAL A 15 -10.72 0.82 -7.46
N SER A 16 -10.94 0.72 -6.15
CA SER A 16 -10.37 1.67 -5.19
C SER A 16 -8.84 1.63 -5.15
N LEU A 17 -8.24 0.44 -5.29
CA LEU A 17 -6.79 0.27 -5.34
C LEU A 17 -6.18 0.96 -6.57
N PHE A 18 -6.74 0.72 -7.76
CA PHE A 18 -6.29 1.38 -8.99
C PHE A 18 -6.50 2.90 -8.92
N GLY A 19 -7.56 3.34 -8.25
CA GLY A 19 -7.92 4.75 -8.17
C GLY A 19 -8.44 5.28 -9.50
N SER A 20 -8.47 6.61 -9.63
CA SER A 20 -8.87 7.24 -10.89
C SER A 20 -7.77 7.02 -11.94
N PHE A 21 -8.10 6.46 -13.11
CA PHE A 21 -7.13 6.27 -14.22
C PHE A 21 -5.82 5.52 -13.88
N ASP A 22 -5.89 4.57 -12.93
CA ASP A 22 -4.76 3.76 -12.47
C ASP A 22 -3.62 4.59 -11.85
N GLU A 23 -3.92 5.79 -11.34
CA GLU A 23 -2.91 6.73 -10.81
C GLU A 23 -2.14 6.16 -9.62
N ASN A 24 -2.82 5.44 -8.72
CA ASN A 24 -2.21 4.84 -7.54
C ASN A 24 -1.22 3.74 -7.93
N ILE A 25 -1.60 2.87 -8.86
CA ILE A 25 -0.75 1.78 -9.32
C ILE A 25 0.43 2.31 -10.11
N LYS A 26 0.24 3.29 -11.00
CA LYS A 26 1.35 3.94 -11.72
C LYS A 26 2.39 4.54 -10.77
N MET A 27 1.96 5.04 -9.62
CA MET A 27 2.88 5.55 -8.60
C MET A 27 3.73 4.42 -8.01
N ILE A 28 3.11 3.29 -7.65
CA ILE A 28 3.81 2.10 -7.13
C ILE A 28 4.75 1.51 -8.18
N GLU A 29 4.30 1.38 -9.43
CA GLU A 29 5.10 0.88 -10.55
C GLU A 29 6.35 1.74 -10.75
N LYS A 30 6.21 3.06 -10.68
CA LYS A 30 7.32 4.00 -10.85
C LYS A 30 8.30 3.99 -9.67
N GLU A 31 7.80 3.85 -8.44
CA GLU A 31 8.63 3.91 -7.23
C GLU A 31 9.41 2.59 -7.01
N PHE A 32 8.81 1.45 -7.33
CA PHE A 32 9.45 0.14 -7.16
C PHE A 32 10.00 -0.46 -8.45
N ASP A 33 9.86 0.20 -9.60
CA ASP A 33 10.25 -0.32 -10.91
C ASP A 33 9.69 -1.74 -11.16
N VAL A 34 8.38 -1.87 -10.97
CA VAL A 34 7.61 -3.11 -11.16
C VAL A 34 6.49 -2.89 -12.16
N GLY A 35 6.09 -3.94 -12.88
CA GLY A 35 4.88 -3.94 -13.70
C GLY A 35 3.72 -4.57 -12.94
N VAL A 36 2.62 -3.85 -12.79
CA VAL A 36 1.40 -4.31 -12.13
C VAL A 36 0.28 -4.40 -13.15
N VAL A 37 -0.34 -5.58 -13.25
CA VAL A 37 -1.42 -5.86 -14.20
C VAL A 37 -2.61 -6.41 -13.45
N SER A 38 -3.77 -5.77 -13.60
CA SER A 38 -5.05 -6.33 -13.15
C SER A 38 -5.70 -7.16 -14.24
N ARG A 39 -6.20 -8.34 -13.85
CA ARG A 39 -7.09 -9.17 -14.64
C ARG A 39 -8.30 -9.54 -13.78
N GLY A 40 -9.32 -8.70 -13.81
CA GLY A 40 -10.58 -8.93 -13.11
C GLY A 40 -10.40 -8.86 -11.59
N SER A 41 -10.40 -10.01 -10.93
CA SER A 41 -10.20 -10.16 -9.48
C SER A 41 -8.77 -10.53 -9.10
N GLU A 42 -7.83 -10.56 -10.05
CA GLU A 42 -6.45 -10.94 -9.79
C GLU A 42 -5.50 -9.83 -10.20
N ILE A 43 -4.57 -9.48 -9.32
CA ILE A 43 -3.53 -8.48 -9.56
C ILE A 43 -2.20 -9.22 -9.65
N LYS A 44 -1.51 -9.07 -10.77
CA LYS A 44 -0.21 -9.66 -11.00
C LYS A 44 0.87 -8.58 -10.96
N VAL A 45 1.88 -8.79 -10.12
CA VAL A 45 3.06 -7.94 -10.00
C VAL A 45 4.24 -8.67 -10.61
N THR A 46 5.00 -8.01 -11.47
CA THR A 46 6.13 -8.59 -12.20
C THR A 46 7.33 -7.66 -12.14
N GLY A 47 8.54 -8.22 -12.03
CA GLY A 47 9.76 -7.41 -11.93
C GLY A 47 10.94 -8.16 -11.32
N GLU A 48 11.82 -7.43 -10.65
CA GLU A 48 12.91 -7.98 -9.82
C GLU A 48 12.36 -8.60 -8.53
N ALA A 49 13.01 -9.63 -7.99
CA ALA A 49 12.51 -10.35 -6.81
C ALA A 49 12.31 -9.44 -5.58
N GLU A 50 13.24 -8.52 -5.34
CA GLU A 50 13.14 -7.56 -4.23
C GLU A 50 12.03 -6.54 -4.47
N ASN A 51 11.93 -6.03 -5.69
CA ASN A 51 10.94 -5.03 -6.07
C ASN A 51 9.51 -5.59 -6.08
N VAL A 52 9.33 -6.82 -6.57
CA VAL A 52 8.04 -7.53 -6.52
C VAL A 52 7.60 -7.73 -5.08
N SER A 53 8.53 -8.12 -4.20
CA SER A 53 8.25 -8.23 -2.76
C SER A 53 7.75 -6.89 -2.20
N LYS A 54 8.45 -5.78 -2.48
CA LYS A 54 8.03 -4.43 -2.04
C LYS A 54 6.68 -4.01 -2.63
N GLY A 55 6.46 -4.19 -3.93
CA GLY A 55 5.20 -3.86 -4.60
C GLY A 55 4.01 -4.64 -4.03
N VAL A 56 4.20 -5.94 -3.76
CA VAL A 56 3.17 -6.79 -3.16
C VAL A 56 2.86 -6.37 -1.72
N ARG A 57 3.87 -5.96 -0.96
CA ARG A 57 3.69 -5.41 0.40
C ARG A 57 2.90 -4.11 0.38
N ALA A 58 3.22 -3.20 -0.55
CA ALA A 58 2.49 -1.95 -0.72
C ALA A 58 1.02 -2.19 -1.10
N ILE A 59 0.77 -3.09 -2.06
CA ILE A 59 -0.58 -3.46 -2.48
C ILE A 59 -1.37 -4.09 -1.32
N ASN A 60 -0.77 -4.99 -0.54
CA ASN A 60 -1.43 -5.56 0.63
C ASN A 60 -1.78 -4.49 1.68
N GLY A 61 -0.88 -3.54 1.94
CA GLY A 61 -1.14 -2.40 2.83
C GLY A 61 -2.34 -1.57 2.37
N LEU A 62 -2.41 -1.27 1.08
CA LEU A 62 -3.53 -0.54 0.50
C LEU A 62 -4.84 -1.34 0.54
N LEU A 63 -4.80 -2.64 0.23
CA LEU A 63 -5.96 -3.54 0.36
C LEU A 63 -6.47 -3.62 1.80
N MET A 64 -5.60 -3.55 2.80
CA MET A 64 -6.02 -3.46 4.20
C MET A 64 -6.79 -2.17 4.50
N LEU A 65 -6.35 -1.02 3.97
CA LEU A 65 -7.07 0.26 4.12
C LEU A 65 -8.47 0.17 3.50
N ILE A 66 -8.56 -0.38 2.28
CA ILE A 66 -9.86 -0.52 1.59
C ILE A 66 -10.76 -1.53 2.31
N ASN A 67 -10.20 -2.63 2.82
CA ASN A 67 -10.96 -3.62 3.61
C ASN A 67 -11.60 -3.01 4.86
N ARG A 68 -10.99 -1.95 5.44
CA ARG A 68 -11.56 -1.20 6.56
C ARG A 68 -12.60 -0.16 6.14
N GLY A 69 -12.82 0.04 4.84
CA GLY A 69 -13.75 1.02 4.29
C GLY A 69 -13.17 2.42 4.15
N GLU A 70 -11.84 2.57 4.24
CA GLU A 70 -11.18 3.85 3.97
C GLU A 70 -11.00 4.09 2.47
N ALA A 71 -11.24 5.33 2.05
CA ALA A 71 -10.94 5.75 0.69
C ALA A 71 -9.42 5.94 0.53
N LEU A 72 -8.85 5.30 -0.48
CA LEU A 72 -7.45 5.55 -0.84
C LEU A 72 -7.31 6.94 -1.44
N SER A 73 -6.44 7.75 -0.83
CA SER A 73 -6.01 9.04 -1.33
C SER A 73 -4.54 8.97 -1.77
N ASP A 74 -4.11 9.88 -2.64
CA ASP A 74 -2.71 10.03 -3.06
C ASP A 74 -1.74 10.07 -1.85
N GLN A 75 -2.15 10.74 -0.77
CA GLN A 75 -1.38 10.80 0.47
C GLN A 75 -1.23 9.43 1.14
N ASN A 76 -2.30 8.62 1.18
CA ASN A 76 -2.24 7.27 1.75
C ASN A 76 -1.31 6.37 0.92
N VAL A 77 -1.37 6.48 -0.41
CA VAL A 77 -0.51 5.70 -1.32
C VAL A 77 0.96 6.05 -1.11
N ARG A 78 1.31 7.35 -1.15
CA ARG A 78 2.69 7.81 -0.87
C ARG A 78 3.19 7.37 0.50
N TYR A 79 2.31 7.40 1.49
CA TYR A 79 2.66 7.00 2.85
C TYR A 79 3.00 5.50 2.93
N VAL A 80 2.16 4.65 2.34
CA VAL A 80 2.40 3.20 2.26
C VAL A 80 3.71 2.91 1.51
N ILE A 81 3.96 3.60 0.39
CA ILE A 81 5.21 3.46 -0.38
C ILE A 81 6.43 3.82 0.50
N SER A 82 6.38 4.93 1.23
CA SER A 82 7.48 5.32 2.14
C SER A 82 7.72 4.27 3.22
N LEU A 83 6.66 3.78 3.86
CA LEU A 83 6.76 2.76 4.90
C LEU A 83 7.41 1.46 4.41
N VAL A 84 7.01 0.99 3.24
CA VAL A 84 7.58 -0.21 2.61
C VAL A 84 9.06 0.03 2.23
N ASN A 85 9.41 1.22 1.75
CA ASN A 85 10.80 1.59 1.47
C ASN A 85 11.66 1.66 2.74
N GLU A 86 11.10 2.11 3.86
CA GLU A 86 11.78 2.17 5.15
C GLU A 86 11.83 0.80 5.86
N GLY A 87 11.17 -0.24 5.31
CA GLY A 87 11.05 -1.56 5.92
C GLY A 87 10.17 -1.57 7.19
N ASN A 88 9.34 -0.55 7.38
CA ASN A 88 8.45 -0.38 8.53
C ASN A 88 7.00 -0.79 8.21
N GLU A 89 6.79 -1.70 7.27
CA GLU A 89 5.47 -2.16 6.84
C GLU A 89 4.65 -2.85 7.95
N ASP A 90 5.31 -3.46 8.94
CA ASP A 90 4.66 -4.03 10.13
C ASP A 90 3.90 -2.99 10.98
N GLN A 91 4.16 -1.69 10.74
CA GLN A 91 3.41 -0.59 11.37
C GLN A 91 2.07 -0.31 10.67
N LEU A 92 1.86 -0.75 9.41
CA LEU A 92 0.62 -0.51 8.66
C LEU A 92 -0.65 -1.00 9.40
N PRO A 93 -0.68 -2.21 9.99
CA PRO A 93 -1.85 -2.69 10.72
C PRO A 93 -2.07 -1.97 12.05
N GLN A 94 -1.00 -1.51 12.70
CA GLN A 94 -1.05 -0.79 13.98
C GLN A 94 -1.55 0.65 13.82
N MET A 95 -1.25 1.30 12.70
CA MET A 95 -1.68 2.68 12.44
C MET A 95 -3.15 2.84 12.10
N THR A 96 -3.81 1.80 11.57
CA THR A 96 -5.24 1.85 11.29
C THR A 96 -6.12 1.43 12.47
N ALA A 97 -5.54 0.93 13.58
CA ALA A 97 -6.27 0.57 14.79
C ALA A 97 -6.49 1.77 15.72
N ASP A 98 -5.60 2.75 15.71
CA ASP A 98 -5.64 3.92 16.57
C ASP A 98 -5.32 5.16 15.74
N CYS A 99 -6.34 5.97 15.45
CA CYS A 99 -6.26 7.38 15.08
C CYS A 99 -5.25 7.79 13.98
N ILE A 100 -5.77 8.43 12.94
CA ILE A 100 -5.01 9.33 12.08
C ILE A 100 -4.33 10.38 12.97
N CYS A 101 -3.08 10.13 13.32
CA CYS A 101 -2.15 11.06 13.99
C CYS A 101 -0.78 10.93 13.32
N ILE A 102 -0.77 11.02 11.99
CA ILE A 102 0.46 11.31 11.25
C ILE A 102 0.82 12.79 11.49
N THR A 103 1.73 13.03 12.42
CA THR A 103 2.41 14.31 12.55
C THR A 103 3.52 14.40 11.50
N SER A 104 3.69 15.56 10.86
CA SER A 104 4.64 15.78 9.76
C SER A 104 6.13 15.68 10.12
N LYS A 105 6.52 15.05 11.24
CA LYS A 105 7.90 15.10 11.79
C LYS A 105 8.37 13.87 12.59
N GLY A 106 7.95 12.65 12.25
CA GLY A 106 8.69 11.41 12.56
C GLY A 106 9.35 11.30 13.94
N ARG A 107 8.66 11.74 15.02
CA ARG A 107 9.16 11.60 16.39
C ARG A 107 8.07 10.96 17.25
N PRO A 108 8.32 9.79 17.86
CA PRO A 108 7.38 9.19 18.79
C PRO A 108 7.24 10.08 20.03
N VAL A 109 6.05 10.65 20.24
CA VAL A 109 5.72 11.37 21.47
C VAL A 109 5.20 10.35 22.48
N LYS A 110 6.06 9.90 23.39
CA LYS A 110 5.63 9.13 24.55
C LYS A 110 4.90 10.06 25.53
N PRO A 111 3.70 9.72 26.02
CA PRO A 111 3.14 10.41 27.18
C PRO A 111 4.00 10.11 28.40
N LYS A 112 4.50 11.16 29.06
CA LYS A 112 5.00 11.07 30.43
C LYS A 112 3.81 11.28 31.35
N THR A 113 3.40 10.24 32.04
CA THR A 113 2.50 10.34 33.20
C THR A 113 3.30 10.85 34.40
N LEU A 114 2.76 11.85 35.10
CA LEU A 114 2.94 12.08 36.53
C LEU A 114 1.56 12.44 37.11
#